data_AF-U1NV57-F1
#
_entry.id   AF-U1NV57-F1
#
_cell.length_a   1.000
_cell.length_b   1.000
_cell.length_c   1.000
_cell.angle_alpha   90.00
_cell.angle_beta   90.00
_cell.angle_gamma   90.00
#
_symmetry.space_group_name_H-M   'P 1'
#
loop_
_entity.id
_entity.type
_entity.pdbx_description
1 polymer ?
#
loop_
_entity_poly.entity_id
_entity_poly.type
_entity_poly.pdbx_seq_one_letter_code
_entity_poly.pdbx_strand_id
1 'polypeptide(L)'
;MTEVLTEFREALTSGEPDEVNPAIETVEEMEPEARAELFDDAFEMCLDLYDDGDGYQRQSVVRFVRELAPRRKLFAVIDQVDSEAELSEELMAGDMEAALDRLQAFYLAALEDDDGRVRRAAIKGLKSLTVAYQMAGIENRPDEILAEINEMMADATGKKLKHLQQARNNVRLSRGPTLNQMLSGGE
;
A
#
# COMPACT_ATOMS: atom_id res chain seq x y z
N MET A 1 -11.13 14.06 13.76
CA MET A 1 -10.36 12.85 13.41
C MET A 1 -10.86 11.61 14.15
N THR A 2 -11.10 11.65 15.45
CA THR A 2 -11.53 10.47 16.25
C THR A 2 -12.83 9.81 15.79
N GLU A 3 -13.82 10.58 15.33
CA GLU A 3 -15.12 10.05 14.87
C GLU A 3 -14.97 9.23 13.58
N VAL A 4 -14.27 9.77 12.58
CA VAL A 4 -13.95 9.07 11.32
C VAL A 4 -13.14 7.79 11.55
N LEU A 5 -12.14 7.83 12.44
CA LEU A 5 -11.38 6.62 12.82
C LEU A 5 -12.27 5.57 13.50
N THR A 6 -13.28 6.01 14.26
CA THR A 6 -14.23 5.09 14.90
C THR A 6 -15.11 4.43 13.85
N GLU A 7 -15.64 5.19 12.91
CA GLU A 7 -16.44 4.66 11.79
C GLU A 7 -15.64 3.66 10.94
N PHE A 8 -14.37 3.96 10.63
CA PHE A 8 -13.50 3.02 9.94
C PHE A 8 -13.23 1.76 10.76
N ARG A 9 -12.97 1.90 12.07
CA ARG A 9 -12.77 0.74 12.94
C ARG A 9 -14.01 -0.15 12.96
N GLU A 10 -15.20 0.42 13.08
CA GLU A 10 -16.47 -0.33 13.09
C GLU A 10 -16.69 -1.07 11.77
N ALA A 11 -16.53 -0.39 10.63
CA ALA A 11 -16.69 -0.98 9.31
C ALA A 11 -15.67 -2.11 9.05
N LEU A 12 -14.41 -1.92 9.44
CA LEU A 12 -13.38 -2.95 9.26
C LEU A 12 -13.58 -4.14 10.21
N THR A 13 -14.11 -3.88 11.42
CA THR A 13 -14.46 -4.91 12.40
C THR A 13 -15.66 -5.74 11.95
N SER A 14 -16.64 -5.17 11.24
CA SER A 14 -17.73 -6.00 10.71
C SER A 14 -17.23 -6.98 9.65
N GLY A 15 -16.25 -6.57 8.84
CA GLY A 15 -15.74 -7.36 7.71
C GLY A 15 -16.77 -7.50 6.57
N GLU A 16 -17.93 -6.86 6.71
CA GLU A 16 -19.05 -6.96 5.78
C GLU A 16 -18.82 -6.03 4.59
N PRO A 17 -18.95 -6.52 3.34
CA PRO A 17 -18.67 -5.71 2.16
C PRO A 17 -19.47 -4.40 2.08
N ASP A 18 -20.72 -4.40 2.57
CA ASP A 18 -21.62 -3.24 2.52
C ASP A 18 -21.18 -2.12 3.48
N GLU A 19 -20.36 -2.43 4.49
CA GLU A 19 -19.79 -1.44 5.42
C GLU A 19 -18.34 -1.11 5.05
N VAL A 20 -17.56 -2.12 4.68
CA VAL A 20 -16.14 -1.97 4.32
C VAL A 20 -15.95 -1.16 3.04
N ASN A 21 -16.78 -1.38 2.01
CA ASN A 21 -16.59 -0.69 0.74
C ASN A 21 -16.81 0.84 0.87
N PRO A 22 -17.87 1.34 1.53
CA PRO A 22 -18.01 2.77 1.81
C PRO A 22 -16.84 3.37 2.59
N ALA A 23 -16.29 2.65 3.59
CA ALA A 23 -15.13 3.12 4.33
C ALA A 23 -13.88 3.26 3.43
N ILE A 24 -13.67 2.30 2.54
CA ILE A 24 -12.59 2.33 1.53
C ILE A 24 -12.78 3.49 0.56
N GLU A 25 -14.00 3.67 0.03
CA GLU A 25 -14.35 4.76 -0.89
C GLU A 25 -14.12 6.13 -0.23
N THR A 26 -14.49 6.27 1.04
CA THR A 26 -14.25 7.50 1.81
C THR A 26 -12.77 7.88 1.84
N VAL A 27 -11.87 6.91 2.04
CA VAL A 27 -10.41 7.15 2.02
C VAL A 27 -9.88 7.39 0.61
N GLU A 28 -10.45 6.73 -0.41
CA GLU A 28 -10.08 6.92 -1.81
C GLU A 28 -10.41 8.33 -2.30
N GLU A 29 -11.57 8.86 -1.90
CA GLU A 29 -12.08 10.20 -2.24
C GLU A 29 -11.52 11.31 -1.35
N MET A 30 -10.86 10.96 -0.24
CA MET A 30 -10.28 11.94 0.67
C MET A 30 -9.16 12.74 0.02
N GLU A 31 -9.12 14.04 0.33
CA GLU A 31 -8.06 14.92 -0.12
C GLU A 31 -6.67 14.42 0.35
N PRO A 32 -5.61 14.57 -0.47
CA PRO A 32 -4.30 14.01 -0.17
C PRO A 32 -3.73 14.42 1.19
N GLU A 33 -3.92 15.68 1.58
CA GLU A 33 -3.46 16.26 2.83
C GLU A 33 -4.20 15.64 4.01
N ALA A 34 -5.54 15.58 3.95
CA ALA A 34 -6.37 14.98 4.99
C ALA A 34 -6.05 13.48 5.17
N ARG A 35 -5.81 12.76 4.06
CA ARG A 35 -5.39 11.35 4.13
C ARG A 35 -3.99 11.18 4.73
N ALA A 36 -3.06 12.10 4.43
CA ALA A 36 -1.72 12.07 5.01
C ALA A 36 -1.77 12.34 6.53
N GLU A 37 -2.56 13.30 6.99
CA GLU A 37 -2.78 13.57 8.42
C GLU A 37 -3.41 12.37 9.14
N LEU A 38 -4.28 11.63 8.45
CA LEU A 38 -4.93 10.44 8.99
C LEU A 38 -4.03 9.19 9.02
N PHE A 39 -2.98 9.14 8.18
CA PHE A 39 -2.26 7.91 7.86
C PHE A 39 -1.77 7.17 9.09
N ASP A 40 -1.08 7.85 10.01
CA ASP A 40 -0.47 7.20 11.17
C ASP A 40 -1.51 6.56 12.09
N ASP A 41 -2.52 7.33 12.49
CA ASP A 41 -3.57 6.85 13.39
C ASP A 41 -4.40 5.73 12.74
N ALA A 42 -4.73 5.86 11.46
CA ALA A 42 -5.48 4.84 10.74
C ALA A 42 -4.65 3.58 10.48
N PHE A 43 -3.34 3.72 10.25
CA PHE A 43 -2.46 2.58 10.05
C PHE A 43 -2.25 1.81 11.35
N GLU A 44 -2.03 2.48 12.49
CA GLU A 44 -1.95 1.81 13.81
C GLU A 44 -3.27 1.09 14.14
N MET A 45 -4.41 1.73 13.90
CA MET A 45 -5.72 1.08 14.02
C MET A 45 -5.82 -0.18 13.14
N CYS A 46 -5.29 -0.13 11.92
CA CYS A 46 -5.28 -1.28 11.02
C CYS A 46 -4.40 -2.41 11.54
N LEU A 47 -3.26 -2.12 12.15
CA LEU A 47 -2.39 -3.15 12.75
C LEU A 47 -3.12 -3.88 13.88
N ASP A 48 -3.76 -3.15 14.79
CA ASP A 48 -4.56 -3.76 15.87
C ASP A 48 -5.62 -4.73 15.32
N LEU A 49 -6.39 -4.27 14.32
CA LEU A 49 -7.46 -5.06 13.71
C LEU A 49 -6.94 -6.24 12.90
N TYR A 50 -5.74 -6.11 12.33
CA TYR A 50 -5.12 -7.19 11.59
C TYR A 50 -4.70 -8.33 12.52
N ASP A 51 -4.16 -8.02 13.70
CA ASP A 51 -3.66 -9.03 14.63
C ASP A 51 -4.80 -9.86 15.25
N ASP A 52 -5.92 -9.23 15.58
CA ASP A 52 -7.05 -9.89 16.27
C ASP A 52 -8.18 -10.35 15.32
N GLY A 53 -8.12 -9.94 14.06
CA GLY A 53 -9.22 -10.15 13.11
C GLY A 53 -9.30 -11.56 12.52
N ASP A 54 -10.50 -11.95 12.06
CA ASP A 54 -10.69 -13.13 11.22
C ASP A 54 -10.24 -12.91 9.77
N GLY A 55 -10.30 -13.95 8.93
CA GLY A 55 -9.85 -13.86 7.53
C GLY A 55 -10.61 -12.85 6.67
N TYR A 56 -11.85 -12.47 7.02
CA TYR A 56 -12.60 -11.41 6.34
C TYR A 56 -12.16 -10.03 6.84
N GLN A 57 -12.07 -9.84 8.16
CA GLN A 57 -11.63 -8.60 8.79
C GLN A 57 -10.20 -8.25 8.35
N ARG A 58 -9.26 -9.20 8.44
CA ARG A 58 -7.87 -9.00 7.96
C ARG A 58 -7.82 -8.67 6.49
N GLN A 59 -8.66 -9.30 5.65
CA GLN A 59 -8.73 -8.97 4.23
C GLN A 59 -9.21 -7.52 4.03
N SER A 60 -10.23 -7.09 4.77
CA SER A 60 -10.76 -5.74 4.74
C SER A 60 -9.72 -4.71 5.14
N VAL A 61 -8.96 -4.97 6.21
CA VAL A 61 -7.82 -4.15 6.62
C VAL A 61 -6.80 -4.01 5.48
N VAL A 62 -6.36 -5.11 4.85
CA VAL A 62 -5.38 -5.04 3.75
C VAL A 62 -5.90 -4.22 2.57
N ARG A 63 -7.19 -4.31 2.27
CA ARG A 63 -7.83 -3.51 1.22
C ARG A 63 -7.90 -2.03 1.59
N PHE A 64 -8.19 -1.71 2.85
CA PHE A 64 -8.26 -0.35 3.36
C PHE A 64 -6.90 0.33 3.39
N VAL A 65 -5.87 -0.33 3.96
CA VAL A 65 -4.48 0.15 3.97
C VAL A 65 -3.98 0.48 2.57
N ARG A 66 -4.43 -0.28 1.57
CA ARG A 66 -4.11 -0.01 0.16
C ARG A 66 -4.61 1.35 -0.33
N GLU A 67 -5.80 1.78 0.09
CA GLU A 67 -6.33 3.10 -0.27
C GLU A 67 -5.80 4.22 0.63
N LEU A 68 -5.44 3.87 1.88
CA LEU A 68 -4.79 4.78 2.82
C LEU A 68 -3.40 5.20 2.34
N ALA A 69 -2.70 4.34 1.59
CA ALA A 69 -1.41 4.68 0.99
C ALA A 69 -1.52 6.01 0.21
N PRO A 70 -0.59 6.96 0.42
CA PRO A 70 -0.67 8.31 -0.15
C PRO A 70 -0.36 8.31 -1.67
N ARG A 71 -1.27 7.73 -2.46
CA ARG A 71 -1.10 7.59 -3.91
C ARG A 71 -1.07 8.92 -4.63
N ARG A 72 -1.83 9.91 -4.15
CA ARG A 72 -2.02 11.17 -4.87
C ARG A 72 -0.93 12.21 -4.64
N LYS A 73 -0.12 12.17 -3.57
CA LYS A 73 1.08 13.03 -3.50
C LYS A 73 2.05 12.70 -4.63
N LEU A 74 2.15 11.42 -4.98
CA LEU A 74 2.91 10.95 -6.14
C LEU A 74 2.41 11.49 -7.49
N PHE A 75 1.11 11.72 -7.64
CA PHE A 75 0.50 12.28 -8.86
C PHE A 75 0.33 13.81 -8.82
N ALA A 76 0.21 14.42 -7.64
CA ALA A 76 0.15 15.87 -7.47
C ALA A 76 1.48 16.53 -7.86
N VAL A 77 2.60 15.85 -7.59
CA VAL A 77 3.93 16.21 -8.10
C VAL A 77 3.98 16.20 -9.64
N ILE A 78 3.12 15.42 -10.30
CA ILE A 78 3.09 15.29 -11.77
C ILE A 78 2.21 16.38 -12.42
N ASP A 79 1.18 16.88 -11.72
CA ASP A 79 0.16 17.74 -12.34
C ASP A 79 0.25 19.23 -11.92
N GLN A 80 0.79 19.58 -10.74
CA GLN A 80 0.82 20.98 -10.27
C GLN A 80 2.01 21.33 -9.36
N VAL A 81 3.19 21.48 -9.94
CA VAL A 81 4.27 22.23 -9.25
C VAL A 81 4.74 23.35 -10.15
N ASP A 82 4.12 24.53 -10.00
CA ASP A 82 4.63 25.78 -10.59
C ASP A 82 5.80 26.35 -9.75
N SER A 83 6.13 25.74 -8.59
CA SER A 83 7.26 26.12 -7.75
C SER A 83 7.71 24.99 -6.83
N GLU A 84 8.94 24.53 -7.02
CA GLU A 84 9.72 23.57 -6.21
C GLU A 84 9.83 23.96 -4.71
N ALA A 85 9.42 25.18 -4.36
CA ALA A 85 9.60 25.79 -3.04
C ALA A 85 8.43 25.62 -2.04
N GLU A 86 7.25 25.16 -2.48
CA GLU A 86 6.10 24.96 -1.57
C GLU A 86 5.96 23.53 -1.02
N LEU A 87 6.62 22.57 -1.66
CA LEU A 87 6.79 21.22 -1.12
C LEU A 87 8.00 21.26 -0.20
N SER A 88 7.79 21.51 1.10
CA SER A 88 8.88 21.46 2.08
C SER A 88 9.63 20.13 1.93
N GLU A 89 10.87 20.21 1.45
CA GLU A 89 11.81 19.10 1.21
C GLU A 89 11.92 18.16 2.43
N GLU A 90 11.68 18.72 3.62
CA GLU A 90 11.85 18.06 4.92
C GLU A 90 10.61 17.27 5.39
N LEU A 91 9.40 17.62 4.90
CA LEU A 91 8.12 17.00 5.27
C LEU A 91 7.66 15.91 4.28
N MET A 92 8.39 15.74 3.17
CA MET A 92 7.93 14.98 2.01
C MET A 92 8.77 13.74 1.71
N ALA A 93 10.08 13.73 2.01
CA ALA A 93 10.94 12.60 1.67
C ALA A 93 11.04 11.58 2.83
N GLY A 94 11.36 12.04 4.05
CA GLY A 94 11.58 11.16 5.21
C GLY A 94 10.31 10.47 5.70
N ASP A 95 9.22 11.23 5.85
CA ASP A 95 7.93 10.70 6.31
C ASP A 95 7.28 9.78 5.26
N MET A 96 7.46 10.09 3.98
CA MET A 96 6.99 9.24 2.89
C MET A 96 7.77 7.93 2.82
N GLU A 97 9.10 7.96 2.91
CA GLU A 97 9.90 6.74 2.90
C GLU A 97 9.56 5.84 4.09
N ALA A 98 9.42 6.39 5.30
CA ALA A 98 8.98 5.65 6.47
C ALA A 98 7.59 5.02 6.30
N ALA A 99 6.65 5.75 5.70
CA ALA A 99 5.32 5.23 5.39
C ALA A 99 5.36 4.10 4.35
N LEU A 100 6.17 4.24 3.29
CA LEU A 100 6.36 3.19 2.28
C LEU A 100 7.02 1.94 2.88
N ASP A 101 7.97 2.09 3.80
CA ASP A 101 8.60 0.97 4.50
C ASP A 101 7.61 0.23 5.40
N ARG A 102 6.76 0.96 6.13
CA ARG A 102 5.66 0.35 6.91
C ARG A 102 4.68 -0.41 6.00
N LEU A 103 4.32 0.16 4.85
CA LEU A 103 3.45 -0.50 3.87
C LEU A 103 4.09 -1.76 3.27
N GLN A 104 5.39 -1.70 2.94
CA GLN A 104 6.14 -2.86 2.43
C GLN A 104 6.12 -4.00 3.45
N ALA A 105 6.54 -3.71 4.68
CA ALA A 105 6.58 -4.69 5.77
C ALA A 105 5.18 -5.31 6.01
N PHE A 106 4.14 -4.48 6.05
CA PHE A 106 2.76 -4.94 6.22
C PHE A 106 2.30 -5.87 5.09
N TYR A 107 2.53 -5.52 3.82
CA TYR A 107 2.11 -6.39 2.72
C TYR A 107 2.91 -7.69 2.65
N LEU A 108 4.18 -7.67 3.03
CA LEU A 108 5.02 -8.87 3.09
C LEU A 108 4.54 -9.81 4.20
N ALA A 109 4.23 -9.28 5.39
CA ALA A 109 3.57 -10.05 6.44
C ALA A 109 2.21 -10.62 5.97
N ALA A 110 1.41 -9.83 5.26
CA ALA A 110 0.12 -10.29 4.75
C ALA A 110 0.20 -11.32 3.60
N LEU A 111 1.34 -11.45 2.93
CA LEU A 111 1.60 -12.58 2.01
C LEU A 111 1.83 -13.90 2.75
N GLU A 112 2.19 -13.84 4.02
CA GLU A 112 2.42 -15.01 4.85
C GLU A 112 1.16 -15.56 5.51
N ASP A 113 0.10 -14.73 5.59
CA ASP A 113 -1.18 -15.04 6.23
C ASP A 113 -1.77 -16.39 5.80
N ASP A 114 -2.43 -17.08 6.73
CA ASP A 114 -3.04 -18.39 6.48
C ASP A 114 -4.25 -18.32 5.54
N ASP A 115 -5.01 -17.23 5.56
CA ASP A 115 -6.16 -17.02 4.68
C ASP A 115 -5.72 -16.56 3.27
N GLY A 116 -6.09 -17.35 2.27
CA GLY A 116 -5.78 -17.05 0.88
C GLY A 116 -6.45 -15.78 0.33
N ARG A 117 -7.46 -15.23 1.00
CA ARG A 117 -8.07 -13.92 0.67
C ARG A 117 -7.16 -12.77 1.06
N VAL A 118 -6.60 -12.82 2.27
CA VAL A 118 -5.64 -11.85 2.80
C VAL A 118 -4.42 -11.78 1.87
N ARG A 119 -3.81 -12.94 1.58
CA ARG A 119 -2.69 -13.03 0.63
C ARG A 119 -3.01 -12.41 -0.74
N ARG A 120 -4.23 -12.60 -1.26
CA ARG A 120 -4.64 -12.02 -2.55
C ARG A 120 -4.85 -10.50 -2.48
N ALA A 121 -5.32 -9.98 -1.35
CA ALA A 121 -5.38 -8.55 -1.13
C ALA A 121 -3.96 -7.96 -1.06
N ALA A 122 -3.05 -8.62 -0.34
CA ALA A 122 -1.65 -8.21 -0.22
C ALA A 122 -0.94 -8.18 -1.58
N ILE A 123 -1.15 -9.17 -2.45
CA ILE A 123 -0.63 -9.16 -3.84
C ILE A 123 -1.04 -7.89 -4.60
N LYS A 124 -2.28 -7.41 -4.40
CA LYS A 124 -2.76 -6.18 -5.05
C LYS A 124 -2.14 -4.94 -4.41
N GLY A 125 -2.02 -4.91 -3.08
CA GLY A 125 -1.35 -3.84 -2.34
C GLY A 125 0.10 -3.68 -2.76
N LEU A 126 0.86 -4.78 -2.73
CA LEU A 126 2.26 -4.82 -3.15
C LEU A 126 2.45 -4.39 -4.61
N LYS A 127 1.54 -4.80 -5.51
CA LYS A 127 1.56 -4.31 -6.90
C LYS A 127 1.43 -2.78 -6.95
N SER A 128 0.45 -2.21 -6.24
CA SER A 128 0.29 -0.76 -6.15
C SER A 128 1.53 -0.07 -5.57
N LEU A 129 2.14 -0.66 -4.53
CA LEU A 129 3.34 -0.14 -3.89
C LEU A 129 4.54 -0.13 -4.86
N THR A 130 4.75 -1.20 -5.64
CA THR A 130 5.85 -1.22 -6.62
C THR A 130 5.69 -0.19 -7.74
N VAL A 131 4.45 0.13 -8.13
CA VAL A 131 4.18 1.23 -9.08
C VAL A 131 4.52 2.56 -8.42
N ALA A 132 4.23 2.73 -7.12
CA ALA A 132 4.62 3.92 -6.39
C ALA A 132 6.14 4.08 -6.31
N TYR A 133 6.90 3.01 -6.01
CA TYR A 133 8.37 3.07 -6.04
C TYR A 133 8.91 3.47 -7.42
N GLN A 134 8.39 2.89 -8.50
CA GLN A 134 8.80 3.23 -9.86
C GLN A 134 8.54 4.71 -10.19
N MET A 135 7.36 5.21 -9.82
CA MET A 135 6.99 6.62 -10.04
C MET A 135 7.85 7.57 -9.21
N ALA A 136 8.19 7.20 -7.98
CA ALA A 136 9.09 7.96 -7.11
C ALA A 136 10.58 7.85 -7.50
N GLY A 137 10.94 7.03 -8.52
CA GLY A 137 12.33 6.80 -8.90
C GLY A 137 13.12 5.96 -7.88
N ILE A 138 12.44 5.21 -7.02
CA ILE A 138 13.05 4.36 -5.99
C ILE A 138 13.31 2.97 -6.60
N GLU A 139 14.52 2.74 -7.09
CA GLU A 139 14.85 1.58 -7.93
C GLU A 139 15.25 0.31 -7.16
N ASN A 140 15.76 0.41 -5.93
CA ASN A 140 16.25 -0.73 -5.14
C ASN A 140 15.13 -1.54 -4.46
N ARG A 141 14.03 -0.90 -4.06
CA ARG A 141 12.95 -1.54 -3.27
C ARG A 141 12.30 -2.74 -3.97
N PRO A 142 12.05 -2.73 -5.30
CA PRO A 142 11.56 -3.92 -5.99
C PRO A 142 12.50 -5.14 -5.90
N ASP A 143 13.82 -4.95 -5.86
CA ASP A 143 14.78 -6.06 -5.71
C ASP A 143 14.75 -6.64 -4.28
N GLU A 144 14.63 -5.78 -3.26
CA GLU A 144 14.47 -6.18 -1.86
C GLU A 144 13.20 -7.04 -1.67
N ILE A 145 12.05 -6.56 -2.18
CA ILE A 145 10.78 -7.30 -2.17
C ILE A 145 10.93 -8.67 -2.85
N LEU A 146 11.64 -8.74 -3.98
CA LEU A 146 11.86 -10.01 -4.68
C LEU A 146 12.70 -10.98 -3.85
N ALA A 147 13.71 -10.50 -3.13
CA ALA A 147 14.54 -11.32 -2.26
C ALA A 147 13.67 -11.94 -1.15
N GLU A 148 12.88 -11.14 -0.45
CA GLU A 148 11.99 -11.60 0.64
C GLU A 148 10.95 -12.60 0.14
N ILE A 149 10.29 -12.35 -1.00
CA ILE A 149 9.33 -13.31 -1.56
C ILE A 149 10.02 -14.64 -1.92
N ASN A 150 11.24 -14.60 -2.46
CA ASN A 150 11.96 -15.84 -2.79
C ASN A 150 12.34 -16.63 -1.53
N GLU A 151 12.65 -15.96 -0.43
CA GLU A 151 12.88 -16.60 0.87
C GLU A 151 11.60 -17.28 1.38
N MET A 152 10.47 -16.56 1.42
CA MET A 152 9.17 -17.14 1.80
C MET A 152 8.77 -18.35 0.94
N MET A 153 9.16 -18.35 -0.34
CA MET A 153 8.88 -19.44 -1.26
C MET A 153 9.66 -20.72 -0.97
N ALA A 154 10.79 -20.66 -0.24
CA ALA A 154 11.63 -21.81 0.04
C ALA A 154 10.87 -22.90 0.82
N ASP A 155 10.02 -22.49 1.76
CA ASP A 155 9.26 -23.39 2.63
C ASP A 155 7.77 -23.46 2.27
N ALA A 156 7.29 -22.61 1.36
CA ALA A 156 5.89 -22.57 0.99
C ALA A 156 5.47 -23.72 0.07
N THR A 157 4.27 -24.26 0.30
CA THR A 157 3.67 -25.28 -0.56
C THR A 157 2.22 -24.91 -0.95
N GLY A 158 1.64 -25.70 -1.86
CA GLY A 158 0.21 -25.62 -2.19
C GLY A 158 -0.24 -24.22 -2.66
N LYS A 159 -1.32 -23.70 -2.05
CA LYS A 159 -1.88 -22.40 -2.41
C LYS A 159 -1.00 -21.22 -1.98
N LYS A 160 -0.26 -21.32 -0.86
CA LYS A 160 0.66 -20.25 -0.41
C LYS A 160 1.76 -20.04 -1.45
N LEU A 161 2.39 -21.12 -1.91
CA LEU A 161 3.40 -21.05 -2.97
C LEU A 161 2.87 -20.41 -4.26
N LYS A 162 1.65 -20.76 -4.70
CA LYS A 162 1.04 -20.16 -5.90
C LYS A 162 0.83 -18.64 -5.76
N HIS A 163 0.39 -18.19 -4.58
CA HIS A 163 0.19 -16.77 -4.31
C HIS A 163 1.53 -16.01 -4.25
N LEU A 164 2.56 -16.58 -3.62
CA LEU A 164 3.90 -15.98 -3.60
C LEU A 164 4.51 -15.89 -5.01
N GLN A 165 4.35 -16.93 -5.84
CA GLN A 165 4.75 -16.89 -7.24
C GLN A 165 4.05 -15.78 -8.02
N GLN A 166 2.75 -15.56 -7.78
CA GLN A 166 1.99 -14.48 -8.37
C GLN A 166 2.49 -13.11 -7.90
N ALA A 167 2.74 -12.93 -6.59
CA ALA A 167 3.32 -11.72 -6.03
C ALA A 167 4.65 -11.37 -6.72
N ARG A 168 5.57 -12.34 -6.76
CA ARG A 168 6.88 -12.21 -7.41
C ARG A 168 6.77 -11.79 -8.88
N ASN A 169 5.87 -12.44 -9.63
CA ASN A 169 5.67 -12.11 -11.04
C ASN A 169 5.12 -10.70 -11.22
N ASN A 170 4.22 -10.23 -10.35
CA ASN A 170 3.72 -8.86 -10.40
C ASN A 170 4.83 -7.83 -10.16
N VAL A 171 5.70 -8.06 -9.16
CA VAL A 171 6.84 -7.18 -8.85
C VAL A 171 7.85 -7.14 -10.00
N ARG A 172 8.06 -8.26 -10.71
CA ARG A 172 8.92 -8.28 -11.91
C ARG A 172 8.32 -7.49 -13.07
N LEU A 173 7.00 -7.58 -13.26
CA LEU A 173 6.30 -6.93 -14.37
C LEU A 173 6.12 -5.42 -14.18
N SER A 174 6.20 -4.91 -12.95
CA SER A 174 6.15 -3.47 -12.69
C SER A 174 7.44 -2.71 -13.03
N ARG A 175 8.42 -3.35 -13.66
CA ARG A 175 9.61 -2.67 -14.20
C ARG A 175 9.31 -2.04 -15.56
N GLY A 176 8.63 -0.90 -15.56
CA GLY A 176 8.46 -0.02 -16.72
C GLY A 176 9.44 1.17 -16.71
N PRO A 177 9.41 2.06 -17.73
CA PRO A 177 10.21 3.28 -17.71
C PRO A 177 9.80 4.18 -16.52
N THR A 178 10.76 4.85 -15.89
CA THR A 178 10.51 5.80 -14.79
C THR A 178 9.85 7.07 -15.31
N LEU A 179 9.22 7.86 -14.43
CA LEU A 179 8.64 9.16 -14.82
C LEU A 179 9.67 10.08 -15.49
N ASN A 180 10.88 10.17 -14.94
CA ASN A 180 11.98 10.90 -15.56
C ASN A 180 12.27 10.42 -16.99
N GLN A 181 12.30 9.09 -17.22
CA GLN A 181 12.52 8.51 -18.55
C GLN A 181 11.35 8.78 -19.52
N MET A 182 10.11 8.81 -19.02
CA MET A 182 8.92 9.13 -19.83
C MET A 182 8.88 10.61 -20.21
N LEU A 183 9.31 11.50 -19.32
CA LEU A 183 9.37 12.94 -19.56
C LEU A 183 10.56 13.34 -20.45
N SER A 184 11.70 12.64 -20.35
CA SER A 184 12.88 12.88 -21.20
C SER A 184 12.81 12.26 -22.60
N GLY A 185 11.82 11.41 -22.88
CA GLY A 185 11.65 10.72 -24.16
C GLY A 185 10.82 11.48 -25.20
N GLY A 186 10.47 12.74 -24.92
CA GLY A 186 9.59 13.58 -25.73
C GLY A 186 10.26 14.73 -26.48
N GLU A 187 11.56 14.62 -26.80
CA GLU A 187 12.30 15.56 -27.66
C GLU A 187 12.49 15.03 -29.09
#